data_AF-A0AAN5CWC2-F1
#
_entry.id   AF-A0AAN5CWC2-F1
#
_cell.length_a   1.000
_cell.length_b   1.000
_cell.length_c   1.000
_cell.angle_alpha   90.00
_cell.angle_beta   90.00
_cell.angle_gamma   90.00
#
_symmetry.space_group_name_H-M   'P 1'
#
loop_
_entity.id
_entity.type
_entity.pdbx_description
1 polymer ?
#
loop_
_entity_poly.entity_id
_entity_poly.type
_entity_poly.pdbx_seq_one_letter_code
_entity_poly.pdbx_strand_id
1 'polypeptide(L)'
;FPRSSMNFENSETLSLIYLINFSIGCCIVTITSLFAIPLYIRILSSKWFFENNIFRLIVINGVVSLFEFFSYVLALSIGRIPNINVFIDFLNDSHLNVAFAFLFLYATSAQFLSNLCISLNRLMYITK
;
A
#
# COMPACT_ATOMS: atom_id res chain seq x y z
N PHE A 1 -32.17 8.18 30.39
CA PHE A 1 -30.80 8.15 29.86
C PHE A 1 -30.37 6.69 29.62
N PRO A 2 -30.48 6.18 28.39
CA PRO A 2 -29.61 5.10 27.94
C PRO A 2 -29.00 5.48 26.59
N ARG A 3 -27.72 5.88 26.60
CA ARG A 3 -26.94 6.23 25.39
C ARG A 3 -25.57 5.54 25.34
N SER A 4 -25.27 4.63 26.28
CA SER A 4 -23.94 4.02 26.39
C SER A 4 -23.81 2.64 25.75
N SER A 5 -24.91 1.91 25.49
CA SER A 5 -24.85 0.60 24.82
C SER A 5 -24.69 0.68 23.30
N MET A 6 -25.15 1.78 22.68
CA MET A 6 -25.16 1.93 21.22
C MET A 6 -23.77 2.30 20.63
N ASN A 7 -22.83 2.78 21.45
CA ASN A 7 -21.47 3.12 21.01
C ASN A 7 -20.52 1.92 21.01
N PHE A 8 -20.77 0.91 21.85
CA PHE A 8 -19.90 -0.27 21.97
C PHE A 8 -20.12 -1.24 20.80
N GLU A 9 -21.38 -1.48 20.44
CA GLU A 9 -21.76 -2.40 19.35
C GLU A 9 -21.32 -1.89 17.96
N ASN A 10 -21.35 -0.57 17.76
CA ASN A 10 -20.79 0.08 16.58
C ASN A 10 -19.26 0.00 16.52
N SER A 11 -18.58 0.01 17.67
CA SER A 11 -17.11 -0.10 17.75
C SER A 11 -16.63 -1.50 17.36
N GLU A 12 -17.32 -2.55 17.84
CA GLU A 12 -16.97 -3.94 17.53
C GLU A 12 -17.26 -4.27 16.07
N THR A 13 -18.42 -3.89 15.54
CA THR A 13 -18.76 -4.10 14.12
C THR A 13 -17.82 -3.36 13.19
N LEU A 14 -17.45 -2.10 13.50
CA LEU A 14 -16.41 -1.39 12.76
C LEU A 14 -15.09 -2.15 12.82
N SER A 15 -14.62 -2.54 14.02
CA SER A 15 -13.34 -3.26 14.16
C SER A 15 -13.26 -4.53 13.31
N LEU A 16 -14.37 -5.26 13.22
CA LEU A 16 -14.48 -6.48 12.43
C LEU A 16 -14.45 -6.20 10.92
N ILE A 17 -15.13 -5.15 10.45
CA ILE A 17 -15.07 -4.71 9.04
C ILE A 17 -13.63 -4.34 8.65
N TYR A 18 -12.92 -3.60 9.51
CA TYR A 18 -11.52 -3.25 9.25
C TYR A 18 -10.61 -4.48 9.24
N LEU A 19 -10.82 -5.45 10.14
CA LEU A 19 -10.07 -6.71 10.16
C LEU A 19 -10.30 -7.53 8.88
N ILE A 20 -11.55 -7.60 8.40
CA ILE A 20 -11.89 -8.27 7.15
C ILE A 20 -11.23 -7.57 5.97
N ASN A 21 -11.35 -6.24 5.86
CA ASN A 21 -10.72 -5.47 4.79
C ASN A 21 -9.20 -5.61 4.79
N PHE A 22 -8.59 -5.58 5.97
CA PHE A 22 -7.16 -5.84 6.14
C PHE A 22 -6.77 -7.24 5.67
N SER A 23 -7.51 -8.26 6.09
CA SER A 23 -7.24 -9.66 5.72
C SER A 23 -7.38 -9.89 4.21
N ILE A 24 -8.44 -9.35 3.60
CA ILE A 24 -8.65 -9.41 2.15
C ILE A 24 -7.52 -8.68 1.42
N GLY A 25 -7.13 -7.48 1.88
CA GLY A 25 -6.03 -6.71 1.32
C GLY A 25 -4.71 -7.49 1.34
N CYS A 26 -4.38 -8.10 2.49
CA CYS A 26 -3.19 -8.94 2.65
C CYS A 26 -3.19 -10.14 1.69
N CYS A 27 -4.33 -10.83 1.55
CA CYS A 27 -4.46 -11.95 0.60
C CYS A 27 -4.24 -11.49 -0.84
N ILE A 28 -4.90 -10.41 -1.27
CA ILE A 28 -4.78 -9.88 -2.63
C ILE A 28 -3.32 -9.51 -2.91
N VAL A 29 -2.67 -8.75 -2.03
CA VAL A 29 -1.29 -8.32 -2.25
C VAL A 29 -0.32 -9.49 -2.23
N THR A 30 -0.51 -10.48 -1.37
CA THR A 30 0.34 -11.69 -1.37
C THR A 30 0.22 -12.43 -2.70
N ILE A 31 -0.99 -12.60 -3.21
CA ILE A 31 -1.21 -13.25 -4.51
C ILE A 31 -0.62 -12.40 -5.64
N THR A 32 -0.92 -11.10 -5.69
CA THR A 32 -0.44 -10.20 -6.75
C THR A 32 1.08 -10.07 -6.74
N SER A 33 1.72 -9.96 -5.58
CA SER A 33 3.17 -9.86 -5.44
C SER A 33 3.88 -11.15 -5.87
N LEU A 34 3.29 -12.33 -5.58
CA LEU A 34 3.82 -13.62 -6.02
C LEU A 34 3.98 -13.69 -7.56
N PHE A 35 3.03 -13.10 -8.29
CA PHE A 35 3.11 -13.01 -9.75
C PHE A 35 3.92 -11.81 -10.24
N ALA A 36 3.85 -10.67 -9.57
CA ALA A 36 4.47 -9.42 -10.00
C ALA A 36 6.00 -9.41 -9.80
N ILE A 37 6.51 -9.95 -8.70
CA ILE A 37 7.95 -9.98 -8.38
C ILE A 37 8.77 -10.70 -9.47
N PRO A 38 8.46 -11.95 -9.88
CA PRO A 38 9.21 -12.62 -10.94
C PRO A 38 9.07 -11.91 -12.28
N LEU A 39 7.92 -11.27 -12.55
CA LEU A 39 7.72 -10.44 -13.73
C LEU A 39 8.64 -9.21 -13.72
N TYR A 40 8.72 -8.48 -12.61
CA TYR A 40 9.59 -7.31 -12.46
C TYR A 40 11.07 -7.68 -12.57
N ILE A 41 11.50 -8.80 -11.98
CA ILE A 41 12.87 -9.31 -12.11
C ILE A 41 13.20 -9.62 -13.58
N ARG A 42 12.25 -10.24 -14.30
CA ARG A 42 12.40 -10.57 -15.72
C ARG A 42 12.42 -9.31 -16.59
N ILE A 43 11.64 -8.30 -16.24
CA ILE A 43 11.63 -7.00 -16.93
C ILE A 43 12.95 -6.25 -16.66
N LEU A 44 13.45 -6.21 -15.42
CA LEU A 44 14.72 -5.58 -15.08
C LEU A 44 15.92 -6.22 -15.81
N SER A 45 15.87 -7.54 -16.01
CA SER A 45 16.88 -8.28 -16.78
C SER A 45 16.75 -8.12 -18.30
N SER A 46 15.68 -7.49 -18.78
CA SER A 46 15.38 -7.35 -20.20
C SER A 46 15.99 -6.07 -20.77
N LYS A 47 16.58 -6.16 -21.97
CA LYS A 47 17.11 -4.98 -22.69
C LYS A 47 16.03 -3.91 -22.94
N TRP A 48 14.79 -4.34 -23.09
CA TRP A 48 13.61 -3.48 -23.28
C TRP A 48 13.34 -2.53 -22.11
N PHE A 49 13.81 -2.86 -20.90
CA PHE A 49 13.73 -1.95 -19.75
C PHE A 49 14.63 -0.73 -19.94
N PHE A 50 15.77 -0.89 -20.61
CA PHE A 50 16.67 0.24 -20.85
C PHE A 50 16.18 1.14 -21.99
N GLU A 51 15.46 0.59 -22.96
CA GLU A 51 15.02 1.31 -24.15
C GLU A 51 13.66 1.99 -24.00
N ASN A 52 12.79 1.49 -23.11
CA ASN A 52 11.41 1.99 -23.00
C ASN A 52 11.09 2.53 -21.60
N ASN A 53 10.97 3.86 -21.49
CA ASN A 53 10.65 4.58 -20.26
C ASN A 53 9.32 4.16 -19.62
N ILE A 54 8.36 3.65 -20.41
CA ILE A 54 7.07 3.19 -19.89
C ILE A 54 7.24 1.94 -19.01
N PHE A 55 8.09 0.99 -19.44
CA PHE A 55 8.36 -0.20 -18.64
C PHE A 55 9.05 0.15 -17.32
N ARG A 56 9.94 1.15 -17.33
CA ARG A 56 10.55 1.67 -16.09
C ARG A 56 9.52 2.27 -15.15
N LEU A 57 8.62 3.10 -15.67
CA LEU A 57 7.53 3.71 -14.88
C LEU A 57 6.59 2.64 -14.30
N ILE A 58 6.27 1.58 -15.04
CA ILE A 58 5.42 0.48 -14.54
C ILE A 58 6.10 -0.27 -13.39
N VAL A 59 7.39 -0.59 -13.52
CA VAL A 59 8.14 -1.28 -12.45
C VAL A 59 8.25 -0.40 -11.21
N ILE A 60 8.58 0.89 -11.38
CA ILE A 60 8.65 1.85 -10.27
C ILE A 60 7.30 1.97 -9.57
N ASN A 61 6.22 2.13 -10.34
CA ASN A 61 4.87 2.21 -9.80
C ASN A 61 4.51 0.97 -8.98
N GLY A 62 4.82 -0.22 -9.49
CA GLY A 62 4.61 -1.48 -8.77
C GLY A 62 5.36 -1.58 -7.45
N VAL A 63 6.63 -1.15 -7.42
CA VAL A 63 7.44 -1.12 -6.19
C VAL A 63 6.87 -0.11 -5.18
N VAL A 64 6.45 1.07 -5.65
CA VAL A 64 5.81 2.10 -4.81
C VAL A 64 4.50 1.58 -4.23
N SER A 65 3.66 0.91 -5.01
CA SER A 65 2.40 0.30 -4.53
C SER A 65 2.63 -0.76 -3.44
N LEU A 66 3.67 -1.58 -3.57
CA LEU A 66 4.03 -2.56 -2.53
C LEU A 66 4.46 -1.86 -1.23
N PHE A 67 5.21 -0.77 -1.36
CA PHE A 67 5.67 0.01 -0.21
C PHE A 67 4.52 0.77 0.49
N GLU A 68 3.59 1.32 -0.30
CA GLU A 68 2.35 1.94 0.18
C GLU A 68 1.53 0.92 0.98
N PHE A 69 1.34 -0.29 0.44
CA PHE A 69 0.60 -1.34 1.13
C PHE A 69 1.27 -1.77 2.43
N PHE A 70 2.59 -1.95 2.44
CA PHE A 70 3.32 -2.29 3.66
C PHE A 70 3.17 -1.21 4.75
N SER A 71 3.23 0.06 4.34
CA SER A 71 3.03 1.20 5.24
C SER A 71 1.59 1.26 5.76
N TYR A 72 0.60 0.98 4.90
CA TYR A 72 -0.82 0.87 5.28
C TYR A 72 -1.07 -0.27 6.27
N VAL A 73 -0.46 -1.43 6.04
CA VAL A 73 -0.55 -2.59 6.93
C VAL A 73 0.03 -2.26 8.30
N LEU A 74 1.20 -1.63 8.36
CA LEU A 74 1.80 -1.19 9.61
C LEU A 74 0.92 -0.16 10.32
N ALA A 75 0.43 0.85 9.60
CA ALA A 75 -0.44 1.89 10.17
C ALA A 75 -1.75 1.33 10.75
N LEU A 76 -2.38 0.34 10.11
CA LEU A 76 -3.57 -0.32 10.64
C LEU A 76 -3.28 -1.31 11.76
N SER A 77 -2.12 -1.99 11.70
CA SER A 77 -1.69 -2.93 12.74
C SER A 77 -1.46 -2.21 14.07
N ILE A 78 -1.01 -0.94 14.02
CA ILE A 78 -0.72 -0.07 15.17
C ILE A 78 -1.93 0.24 16.07
N GLY A 79 -3.16 -0.05 15.65
CA GLY A 79 -4.36 0.31 16.44
C GLY A 79 -5.18 -0.84 17.00
N ARG A 80 -5.07 -2.07 16.48
CA ARG A 80 -6.18 -3.05 16.65
C ARG A 80 -5.82 -4.53 16.77
N ILE A 81 -4.56 -4.94 16.56
CA ILE A 81 -4.19 -6.35 16.72
C ILE A 81 -3.65 -6.55 18.15
N PRO A 82 -4.40 -7.23 19.05
CA PRO A 82 -4.05 -7.33 20.46
C PRO A 82 -2.73 -8.07 20.74
N ASN A 83 -2.18 -8.78 19.75
CA ASN A 83 -0.92 -9.53 19.86
C ASN A 83 0.32 -8.76 19.36
N ILE A 84 0.16 -7.50 18.92
CA ILE A 84 1.27 -6.68 18.38
C ILE A 84 1.61 -5.51 19.32
N ASN A 85 0.91 -5.34 20.45
CA ASN A 85 1.07 -4.22 21.38
C ASN A 85 2.54 -3.87 21.72
N VAL A 86 3.41 -4.87 21.93
CA VAL A 86 4.85 -4.63 22.21
C VAL A 86 5.60 -3.98 21.04
N PHE A 87 5.26 -4.36 19.80
CA PHE A 87 5.84 -3.76 18.59
C PHE A 87 5.24 -2.38 18.31
N ILE A 88 3.99 -2.15 18.72
CA ILE A 88 3.29 -0.86 18.61
C ILE A 88 3.87 0.16 19.60
N ASP A 89 4.12 -0.27 20.84
CA ASP A 89 4.77 0.56 21.85
C ASP A 89 6.18 0.93 21.40
N PHE A 90 6.95 -0.03 20.85
CA PHE A 90 8.25 0.24 20.24
C PHE A 90 8.16 1.25 19.08
N LEU A 91 7.18 1.11 18.19
CA LEU A 91 6.98 2.02 17.06
C LEU A 91 6.57 3.44 17.48
N ASN A 92 5.77 3.56 18.52
CA ASN A 92 5.34 4.84 19.07
C ASN A 92 6.47 5.52 19.86
N ASP A 93 7.19 4.78 20.70
CA ASP A 93 8.35 5.30 21.45
C ASP A 93 9.47 5.77 20.51
N SER A 94 9.59 5.14 19.34
CA SER A 94 10.58 5.50 18.32
C SER A 94 10.12 6.62 17.37
N HIS A 95 8.91 7.17 17.53
CA HIS A 95 8.26 8.09 16.58
C HIS A 95 8.14 7.57 15.13
N LEU A 96 8.36 6.27 14.90
CA LEU A 96 8.35 5.65 13.59
C LEU A 96 6.96 5.65 12.95
N ASN A 97 5.90 5.66 13.76
CA ASN A 97 4.52 5.75 13.30
C ASN A 97 4.28 6.99 12.40
N VAL A 98 4.82 8.16 12.78
CA VAL A 98 4.72 9.38 11.98
C VAL A 98 5.51 9.25 10.67
N ALA A 99 6.69 8.62 10.72
CA ALA A 99 7.49 8.35 9.52
C ALA A 99 6.75 7.42 8.55
N PHE A 100 6.07 6.38 9.04
CA PHE A 100 5.26 5.49 8.21
C PHE A 100 4.05 6.19 7.60
N ALA A 101 3.36 7.06 8.34
CA ALA A 101 2.26 7.86 7.79
C ALA A 101 2.74 8.81 6.68
N PHE A 102 3.92 9.42 6.84
CA PHE A 102 4.52 10.26 5.82
C PHE A 102 4.97 9.47 4.59
N LEU A 103 5.59 8.30 4.80
CA LEU A 103 5.98 7.38 3.72
C LEU A 103 4.77 6.89 2.93
N PHE A 104 3.66 6.58 3.61
CA PHE A 104 2.40 6.23 2.97
C PHE A 104 1.91 7.36 2.06
N LEU A 105 1.81 8.59 2.58
CA LEU A 105 1.33 9.74 1.81
C LEU A 105 2.24 10.07 0.62
N TYR A 106 3.56 9.94 0.80
CA TYR A 106 4.54 10.09 -0.27
C TYR A 106 4.36 9.00 -1.34
N ALA A 107 4.20 7.74 -0.93
CA ALA A 107 4.00 6.62 -1.85
C ALA A 107 2.71 6.77 -2.67
N THR A 108 1.59 7.12 -2.04
CA THR A 108 0.32 7.39 -2.73
C THR A 108 0.48 8.51 -3.76
N SER A 109 1.19 9.58 -3.40
CA SER A 109 1.45 10.72 -4.30
C SER A 109 2.32 10.32 -5.49
N ALA A 110 3.39 9.56 -5.24
CA ALA A 110 4.28 9.05 -6.28
C ALA A 110 3.58 8.06 -7.23
N GLN A 111 2.67 7.23 -6.69
CA GLN A 111 1.84 6.32 -7.47
C GLN A 111 0.87 7.09 -8.38
N PHE A 112 0.21 8.12 -7.86
CA PHE A 112 -0.64 9.00 -8.68
C PHE A 112 0.13 9.66 -9.82
N LEU A 113 1.31 10.20 -9.52
CA LEU A 113 2.16 10.83 -10.52
C LEU A 113 2.63 9.83 -11.58
N SER A 114 3.05 8.63 -11.16
CA SER A 114 3.48 7.56 -12.07
C SER A 114 2.35 7.11 -13.00
N ASN A 115 1.14 6.94 -12.47
CA ASN A 115 -0.04 6.61 -13.26
C ASN A 115 -0.40 7.71 -14.27
N LEU A 116 -0.27 8.98 -13.87
CA LEU A 116 -0.49 10.12 -14.76
C LEU A 116 0.56 10.15 -15.87
N CYS A 117 1.84 9.96 -15.56
CA CYS A 117 2.91 9.87 -16.56
C CYS A 117 2.71 8.70 -17.54
N ILE A 118 2.29 7.52 -17.06
CA ILE A 118 1.97 6.38 -17.92
C ILE A 118 0.80 6.73 -18.86
N SER A 119 -0.25 7.35 -18.33
CA SER A 119 -1.44 7.73 -19.10
C SER A 119 -1.13 8.79 -20.16
N LEU A 120 -0.35 9.81 -19.80
CA LEU A 120 0.13 10.84 -20.74
C LEU A 120 1.01 10.26 -21.84
N ASN A 121 1.95 9.36 -21.51
CA ASN A 121 2.77 8.68 -22.51
C ASN A 121 1.94 7.87 -23.50
N ARG A 122 0.90 7.16 -23.03
CA ARG A 122 -0.02 6.42 -23.90
C ARG A 122 -0.87 7.36 -24.77
N LEU A 123 -1.33 8.48 -24.21
CA LEU A 123 -2.08 9.48 -24.96
C LEU A 123 -1.22 10.10 -26.08
N MET A 124 0.01 10.52 -25.75
CA MET A 124 0.95 11.07 -26.73
C MET A 124 1.26 10.09 -27.86
N TYR A 125 1.33 8.79 -27.58
CA TYR A 125 1.52 7.76 -28.58
C TYR A 125 0.34 7.62 -29.55
N ILE A 126 -0.89 7.86 -29.08
CA ILE A 126 -2.10 7.78 -29.92
C ILE A 126 -2.29 9.06 -30.74
N THR A 127 -1.91 10.22 -30.20
CA THR A 127 -2.06 11.52 -30.87
C THR A 127 -0.96 11.87 -31.87
N LYS A 128 0.13 11.09 -31.90
CA LYS A 128 1.19 11.18 -32.92
C LYS A 128 0.91 10.23 -34.07
#